data_AF-A0A1J1GUA5-F1
#
_entry.id   AF-A0A1J1GUA5-F1
#
_cell.length_a   1.000
_cell.length_b   1.000
_cell.length_c   1.000
_cell.angle_alpha   90.00
_cell.angle_beta   90.00
_cell.angle_gamma   90.00
#
_symmetry.space_group_name_H-M   'P 1'
#
loop_
_entity.id
_entity.type
_entity.pdbx_description
1 polymer ?
#
loop_
_entity_poly.entity_id
_entity_poly.type
_entity_poly.pdbx_seq_one_letter_code
_entity_poly.pdbx_strand_id
1 'polypeptide(L)'
;MEEPYYESVLKKENKIEYVDNLYLSKNILNNKENALNYFYTSPFYTSRSHLSLNEKIRSGKNISDDEEGYIFGVTYDNLSILKSNEPNDLVNIHIYYNTNSIFHISLTHRFKLKNIICSKTVQMFCIFNGKIYSSRSFGELLTNKINNIVRNVENFFDCVNNMMNFNITSNYYFESKIDEEIDDIYKNYQLEDVFVSTKKTNS
;
A
#
# COMPACT_ATOMS: atom_id res chain seq x y z
N MET A 1 21.17 17.12 -22.95
CA MET A 1 19.74 17.08 -22.59
C MET A 1 19.60 15.92 -21.63
N GLU A 2 19.52 16.21 -20.34
CA GLU A 2 19.15 15.20 -19.35
C GLU A 2 17.68 14.85 -19.62
N GLU A 3 17.42 13.58 -19.95
CA GLU A 3 16.04 13.11 -20.05
C GLU A 3 15.43 13.21 -18.64
N PRO A 4 14.28 13.88 -18.48
CA PRO A 4 13.66 13.99 -17.17
C PRO A 4 13.25 12.58 -16.71
N TYR A 5 13.87 12.13 -15.62
CA TYR A 5 13.56 10.87 -14.97
C TYR A 5 12.05 10.79 -14.68
N TYR A 6 11.38 9.75 -15.19
CA TYR A 6 9.95 9.56 -14.97
C TYR A 6 9.72 9.04 -13.54
N GLU A 7 9.42 9.94 -12.62
CA GLU A 7 9.02 9.56 -11.26
C GLU A 7 7.58 9.06 -11.27
N SER A 8 7.37 7.81 -10.85
CA SER A 8 6.02 7.24 -10.75
C SER A 8 5.23 7.93 -9.65
N VAL A 9 4.32 8.82 -10.04
CA VAL A 9 3.45 9.52 -9.08
C VAL A 9 2.32 8.61 -8.63
N LEU A 10 2.29 8.30 -7.33
CA LEU A 10 1.17 7.63 -6.70
C LEU A 10 -0.11 8.46 -6.87
N LYS A 11 -1.16 7.85 -7.44
CA LYS A 11 -2.51 8.44 -7.54
C LYS A 11 -2.96 8.91 -6.16
N LYS A 12 -3.55 10.11 -6.09
CA LYS A 12 -4.02 10.75 -4.84
C LYS A 12 -4.97 9.83 -4.06
N GLU A 13 -5.88 9.14 -4.76
CA GLU A 13 -6.83 8.18 -4.17
C GLU A 13 -6.14 7.03 -3.43
N ASN A 14 -4.97 6.60 -3.89
CA ASN A 14 -4.21 5.47 -3.33
C ASN A 14 -3.36 5.85 -2.11
N LYS A 15 -3.42 7.11 -1.66
CA LYS A 15 -2.76 7.62 -0.45
C LYS A 15 -3.73 7.85 0.71
N ILE A 16 -5.03 7.68 0.47
CA ILE A 16 -6.07 8.02 1.42
C ILE A 16 -6.57 6.74 2.09
N GLU A 17 -6.64 6.76 3.42
CA GLU A 17 -7.47 5.85 4.19
C GLU A 17 -8.71 6.60 4.67
N TYR A 18 -9.87 5.96 4.63
CA TYR A 18 -11.13 6.57 5.07
C TYR A 18 -11.78 5.73 6.17
N VAL A 19 -12.28 6.42 7.20
CA VAL A 19 -13.02 5.83 8.31
C VAL A 19 -14.16 6.75 8.69
N ASP A 20 -15.38 6.22 8.79
CA ASP A 20 -16.52 6.91 9.41
C ASP A 20 -16.95 6.19 10.69
N ASN A 21 -16.44 6.70 11.80
CA ASN A 21 -16.74 6.19 13.14
C ASN A 21 -18.22 6.42 13.52
N LEU A 22 -18.89 7.44 12.98
CA LEU A 22 -20.31 7.69 13.24
C LEU A 22 -21.19 6.63 12.57
N TYR A 23 -20.84 6.22 11.35
CA TYR A 23 -21.53 5.11 10.70
C TYR A 23 -21.25 3.78 11.43
N LEU A 24 -19.97 3.51 11.72
CA LEU A 24 -19.55 2.26 12.35
C LEU A 24 -20.03 2.12 13.79
N SER A 25 -20.38 3.20 14.49
CA SER A 25 -20.97 3.12 15.85
C SER A 25 -22.46 2.77 15.86
N LYS A 26 -23.15 2.94 14.73
CA LYS A 26 -24.59 2.69 14.59
C LYS A 26 -24.88 1.39 13.85
N ASN A 27 -24.00 0.99 12.95
CA ASN A 27 -24.20 -0.14 12.04
C ASN A 27 -23.09 -1.17 12.18
N ILE A 28 -23.49 -2.44 12.05
CA ILE A 28 -22.59 -3.58 12.10
C ILE A 28 -22.27 -4.04 10.68
N LEU A 29 -20.99 -4.24 10.37
CA LEU A 29 -20.52 -4.79 9.10
C LEU A 29 -20.70 -6.32 9.01
N ASN A 30 -21.93 -6.81 9.24
CA ASN A 30 -22.27 -8.24 9.25
C ASN A 30 -22.90 -8.75 7.94
N ASN A 31 -23.12 -7.87 6.97
CA ASN A 31 -23.73 -8.21 5.68
C ASN A 31 -23.22 -7.29 4.57
N LYS A 32 -23.48 -7.69 3.32
CA LYS A 32 -23.01 -6.98 2.11
C LYS A 32 -23.66 -5.60 1.94
N GLU A 33 -24.92 -5.47 2.32
CA GLU A 33 -25.66 -4.21 2.17
C GLU A 33 -25.12 -3.12 3.10
N ASN A 34 -24.86 -3.46 4.36
CA ASN A 34 -24.23 -2.57 5.34
C ASN A 34 -22.82 -2.19 4.92
N ALA A 35 -22.03 -3.13 4.39
CA ALA A 35 -20.70 -2.85 3.85
C ALA A 35 -20.76 -1.87 2.65
N LEU A 36 -21.73 -2.05 1.75
CA LEU A 36 -21.91 -1.18 0.60
C LEU A 36 -22.46 0.21 0.99
N ASN A 37 -23.38 0.26 1.96
CA ASN A 37 -23.88 1.50 2.53
C ASN A 37 -22.78 2.28 3.27
N TYR A 38 -21.90 1.58 3.99
CA TYR A 38 -20.72 2.16 4.57
C TYR A 38 -19.82 2.75 3.48
N PHE A 39 -19.57 2.01 2.40
CA PHE A 39 -18.76 2.49 1.28
C PHE A 39 -19.30 3.76 0.62
N TYR A 40 -20.63 3.94 0.55
CA TYR A 40 -21.23 5.16 -0.01
C TYR A 40 -20.93 6.43 0.79
N THR A 41 -20.55 6.31 2.06
CA THR A 41 -20.12 7.47 2.86
C THR A 41 -18.73 7.97 2.45
N SER A 42 -17.95 7.13 1.75
CA SER A 42 -16.55 7.40 1.44
C SER A 42 -16.36 8.38 0.26
N PRO A 43 -15.24 9.13 0.24
CA PRO A 43 -14.88 9.99 -0.89
C PRO A 43 -14.64 9.20 -2.19
N PHE A 44 -14.31 7.91 -2.07
CA PHE A 44 -14.14 7.01 -3.22
C PHE A 44 -15.44 6.83 -4.00
N TYR A 45 -16.58 6.86 -3.31
CA TYR A 45 -17.89 6.80 -3.95
C TYR A 45 -18.34 8.17 -4.44
N THR A 46 -18.25 9.23 -3.62
CA THR A 46 -18.78 10.56 -3.97
C THR A 46 -18.13 11.15 -5.23
N SER A 47 -16.87 10.84 -5.49
CA SER A 47 -16.18 11.27 -6.72
C SER A 47 -16.79 10.71 -8.01
N ARG A 48 -17.45 9.53 -7.96
CA ARG A 48 -18.01 8.83 -9.13
C ARG A 48 -19.50 8.50 -9.01
N SER A 49 -20.16 8.98 -7.96
CA SER A 49 -21.57 8.68 -7.65
C SER A 49 -22.50 9.08 -8.79
N HIS A 50 -22.24 10.24 -9.43
CA HIS A 50 -23.03 10.77 -10.55
C HIS A 50 -23.00 9.89 -11.81
N LEU A 51 -21.99 9.03 -11.97
CA LEU A 51 -21.87 8.07 -13.08
C LEU A 51 -22.34 6.67 -12.68
N SER A 52 -22.68 6.49 -11.40
CA SER A 52 -23.01 5.19 -10.84
C SER A 52 -24.50 4.89 -10.94
N LEU A 53 -24.80 3.68 -11.39
CA LEU A 53 -26.11 3.09 -11.36
C LEU A 53 -26.61 2.92 -9.91
N ASN A 54 -25.71 2.82 -8.93
CA ASN A 54 -26.04 2.68 -7.51
C ASN A 54 -26.96 3.79 -6.98
N GLU A 55 -26.85 5.04 -7.46
CA GLU A 55 -27.78 6.11 -7.06
C GLU A 55 -29.22 5.87 -7.54
N LYS A 56 -29.39 5.23 -8.71
CA LYS A 56 -30.72 4.80 -9.17
C LYS A 56 -31.28 3.68 -8.29
N ILE A 57 -30.44 2.70 -7.92
CA ILE A 57 -30.85 1.63 -6.99
C ILE A 57 -31.26 2.21 -5.63
N ARG A 58 -30.47 3.14 -5.09
CA ARG A 58 -30.72 3.79 -3.79
C ARG A 58 -31.98 4.66 -3.79
N SER A 59 -32.34 5.24 -4.93
CA SER A 59 -33.60 5.97 -5.11
C SER A 59 -34.80 5.05 -5.38
N GLY A 60 -34.61 3.72 -5.28
CA GLY A 60 -35.67 2.73 -5.44
C GLY A 60 -36.02 2.41 -6.90
N LYS A 61 -35.19 2.83 -7.87
CA LYS A 61 -35.40 2.50 -9.28
C LYS A 61 -34.81 1.12 -9.58
N ASN A 62 -35.62 0.27 -10.22
CA ASN A 62 -35.16 -0.99 -10.75
C ASN A 62 -34.29 -0.73 -11.99
N ILE A 63 -33.11 -1.31 -12.00
CA ILE A 63 -32.16 -1.20 -13.10
C ILE A 63 -32.38 -2.39 -14.02
N SER A 64 -32.72 -2.12 -15.28
CA SER A 64 -32.80 -3.14 -16.31
C SER A 64 -31.40 -3.72 -16.57
N ASP A 65 -31.31 -5.00 -16.92
CA ASP A 65 -30.04 -5.63 -17.28
C ASP A 65 -29.35 -4.96 -18.49
N ASP A 66 -30.13 -4.29 -19.35
CA ASP A 66 -29.65 -3.52 -20.49
C ASP A 66 -29.07 -2.13 -20.14
N GLU A 67 -29.19 -1.66 -18.90
CA GLU A 67 -28.64 -0.36 -18.53
C GLU A 67 -27.10 -0.37 -18.45
N GLU A 68 -26.49 0.53 -19.21
CA GLU A 68 -25.05 0.79 -19.18
C GLU A 68 -24.68 1.77 -18.08
N GLY A 69 -23.49 1.60 -17.53
CA GLY A 69 -22.93 2.51 -16.54
C GLY A 69 -22.00 1.84 -15.55
N TYR A 70 -21.62 2.60 -14.53
CA TYR A 70 -20.76 2.10 -13.47
C TYR A 70 -21.58 1.51 -12.34
N ILE A 71 -21.15 0.38 -11.81
CA ILE A 71 -21.78 -0.26 -10.66
C ILE A 71 -20.71 -0.60 -9.62
N PHE A 72 -20.97 -0.19 -8.38
CA PHE A 72 -20.23 -0.63 -7.21
C PHE A 72 -20.92 -1.88 -6.65
N GLY A 73 -20.13 -2.93 -6.39
CA GLY A 73 -20.65 -4.17 -5.83
C GLY A 73 -19.62 -4.90 -4.97
N VAL A 74 -20.10 -5.67 -4.00
CA VAL A 74 -19.25 -6.51 -3.15
C VAL A 74 -18.90 -7.79 -3.91
N THR A 75 -17.62 -8.00 -4.16
CA THR A 75 -17.10 -9.19 -4.87
C THR A 75 -16.62 -10.28 -3.94
N TYR A 76 -16.14 -9.91 -2.75
CA TYR A 76 -15.67 -10.83 -1.73
C TYR A 76 -16.07 -10.34 -0.34
N ASP A 77 -16.37 -11.29 0.54
CA ASP A 77 -16.64 -11.10 1.95
C ASP A 77 -16.14 -12.31 2.75
N ASN A 78 -15.64 -12.09 3.96
CA ASN A 78 -15.16 -13.15 4.86
C ASN A 78 -16.20 -13.56 5.93
N LEU A 79 -17.47 -13.16 5.76
CA LEU A 79 -18.49 -13.30 6.80
C LEU A 79 -18.78 -14.76 7.18
N SER A 80 -18.68 -15.69 6.22
CA SER A 80 -18.85 -17.12 6.48
C SER A 80 -17.86 -17.66 7.50
N ILE A 81 -16.62 -17.15 7.49
CA ILE A 81 -15.56 -17.53 8.42
C ILE A 81 -15.83 -16.91 9.79
N LEU A 82 -16.26 -15.64 9.83
CA LEU A 82 -16.50 -14.90 11.07
C LEU A 82 -17.68 -15.45 11.88
N LYS A 83 -18.73 -15.94 11.20
CA LYS A 83 -19.89 -16.56 11.87
C LYS A 83 -19.54 -17.77 12.73
N SER A 84 -18.42 -18.44 12.47
CA SER A 84 -18.00 -19.61 13.26
C SER A 84 -17.56 -19.25 14.68
N ASN A 85 -17.04 -18.04 14.89
CA ASN A 85 -16.47 -17.56 16.15
C ASN A 85 -17.18 -16.29 16.65
N GLU A 86 -18.47 -16.15 16.32
CA GLU A 86 -19.26 -14.98 16.70
C GLU A 86 -19.45 -14.93 18.23
N PRO A 87 -19.15 -13.79 18.89
CA PRO A 87 -19.40 -13.64 20.31
C PRO A 87 -20.91 -13.57 20.60
N ASN A 88 -21.33 -13.97 21.81
CA ASN A 88 -22.75 -13.98 22.16
C ASN A 88 -23.31 -12.61 22.60
N ASP A 89 -22.44 -11.66 22.94
CA ASP A 89 -22.82 -10.35 23.45
C ASP A 89 -22.90 -9.32 22.33
N LEU A 90 -23.99 -8.56 22.30
CA LEU A 90 -24.37 -7.62 21.23
C LEU A 90 -23.30 -6.53 21.00
N VAL A 91 -22.69 -6.03 22.09
CA VAL A 91 -21.60 -5.04 22.01
C VAL A 91 -20.35 -5.66 21.41
N ASN A 92 -20.02 -6.88 21.82
CA ASN A 92 -18.85 -7.60 21.31
C ASN A 92 -19.05 -8.02 19.86
N ILE A 93 -20.27 -8.40 19.43
CA ILE A 93 -20.62 -8.67 18.04
C ILE A 93 -20.31 -7.44 17.18
N HIS A 94 -20.75 -6.27 17.64
CA HIS A 94 -20.56 -5.02 16.93
C HIS A 94 -19.07 -4.69 16.72
N ILE A 95 -18.25 -4.79 17.77
CA ILE A 95 -16.80 -4.58 17.67
C ILE A 95 -16.16 -5.67 16.79
N TYR A 96 -16.54 -6.93 17.00
CA TYR A 96 -15.99 -8.09 16.30
C TYR A 96 -16.15 -7.98 14.78
N TYR A 97 -17.37 -7.71 14.30
CA TYR A 97 -17.59 -7.56 12.86
C TYR A 97 -16.91 -6.30 12.32
N ASN A 98 -16.96 -5.17 13.02
CA ASN A 98 -16.36 -3.94 12.49
C ASN A 98 -14.83 -4.01 12.42
N THR A 99 -14.19 -4.78 13.31
CA THR A 99 -12.73 -4.99 13.32
C THR A 99 -12.28 -6.14 12.40
N ASN A 100 -13.04 -7.23 12.30
CA ASN A 100 -12.58 -8.44 11.61
C ASN A 100 -13.20 -8.66 10.24
N SER A 101 -14.24 -7.91 9.88
CA SER A 101 -14.85 -8.00 8.56
C SER A 101 -13.93 -7.46 7.46
N ILE A 102 -13.87 -8.22 6.37
CA ILE A 102 -13.12 -7.91 5.18
C ILE A 102 -14.09 -7.95 4.01
N PHE A 103 -14.18 -6.85 3.27
CA PHE A 103 -14.99 -6.76 2.06
C PHE A 103 -14.17 -6.22 0.91
N HIS A 104 -14.30 -6.83 -0.27
CA HIS A 104 -13.80 -6.25 -1.50
C HIS A 104 -14.94 -5.66 -2.30
N ILE A 105 -14.82 -4.39 -2.66
CA ILE A 105 -15.79 -3.65 -3.45
C ILE A 105 -15.19 -3.36 -4.81
N SER A 106 -15.83 -3.84 -5.87
CA SER A 106 -15.42 -3.58 -7.24
C SER A 106 -16.23 -2.45 -7.85
N LEU A 107 -15.55 -1.56 -8.57
CA LEU A 107 -16.18 -0.70 -9.57
C LEU A 107 -16.17 -1.43 -10.91
N THR A 108 -17.34 -1.80 -11.39
CA THR A 108 -17.53 -2.49 -12.66
C THR A 108 -18.21 -1.57 -13.66
N HIS A 109 -17.67 -1.47 -14.87
CA HIS A 109 -18.31 -0.79 -15.98
C HIS A 109 -19.11 -1.80 -16.81
N ARG A 110 -20.43 -1.64 -16.87
CA ARG A 110 -21.32 -2.41 -17.75
C ARG A 110 -21.54 -1.61 -19.04
N PHE A 111 -21.27 -2.24 -20.18
CA PHE A 111 -21.42 -1.63 -21.51
C PHE A 111 -21.89 -2.68 -22.52
N LYS A 112 -22.60 -2.25 -23.57
CA LYS A 112 -23.14 -3.12 -24.61
C LYS A 112 -22.20 -3.11 -25.81
N LEU A 113 -21.89 -4.29 -26.33
CA LEU A 113 -21.07 -4.45 -27.52
C LEU A 113 -21.79 -5.41 -28.46
N LYS A 114 -22.30 -4.88 -29.59
CA LYS A 114 -23.00 -5.64 -30.63
C LYS A 114 -24.07 -6.61 -30.06
N ASN A 115 -24.93 -6.09 -29.17
CA ASN A 115 -26.00 -6.80 -28.45
C ASN A 115 -25.60 -7.73 -27.30
N ILE A 116 -24.31 -7.83 -26.95
CA ILE A 116 -23.85 -8.55 -25.76
C ILE A 116 -23.56 -7.54 -24.67
N ILE A 117 -24.04 -7.81 -23.45
CA ILE A 117 -23.70 -7.00 -22.28
C ILE A 117 -22.36 -7.50 -21.74
N CYS A 118 -21.36 -6.63 -21.81
CA CYS A 118 -20.04 -6.89 -21.26
C CYS A 118 -19.86 -6.13 -19.95
N SER A 119 -19.06 -6.69 -19.05
CA SER A 119 -18.69 -6.03 -17.81
C SER A 119 -17.18 -6.06 -17.65
N LYS A 120 -16.60 -4.94 -17.20
CA LYS A 120 -15.17 -4.81 -16.94
C LYS A 120 -14.94 -4.18 -15.58
N THR A 121 -14.19 -4.87 -14.72
CA THR A 121 -13.73 -4.31 -13.44
C THR A 121 -12.69 -3.24 -13.71
N VAL A 122 -12.94 -2.03 -13.21
CA VAL A 122 -12.09 -0.85 -13.40
C VAL A 122 -11.18 -0.64 -12.19
N GLN A 123 -11.73 -0.76 -10.98
CA GLN A 123 -11.02 -0.48 -9.74
C GLN A 123 -11.56 -1.34 -8.61
N MET A 124 -10.71 -1.66 -7.65
CA MET A 124 -11.06 -2.44 -6.45
C MET A 124 -10.80 -1.59 -5.21
N PHE A 125 -11.67 -1.74 -4.23
CA PHE A 125 -11.58 -1.14 -2.92
C PHE A 125 -11.67 -2.25 -1.87
N CYS A 126 -11.03 -2.03 -0.73
CA CYS A 126 -11.05 -2.98 0.37
C CYS A 126 -11.53 -2.28 1.64
N ILE A 127 -12.48 -2.91 2.33
CA ILE A 127 -12.84 -2.58 3.70
C ILE A 127 -12.09 -3.58 4.57
N PHE A 128 -11.20 -3.08 5.42
CA PHE A 128 -10.39 -3.89 6.33
C PHE A 128 -10.29 -3.16 7.67
N ASN A 129 -10.64 -3.84 8.77
CA ASN A 129 -10.62 -3.26 10.11
C ASN A 129 -11.43 -1.95 10.21
N GLY A 130 -12.61 -1.93 9.59
CA GLY A 130 -13.47 -0.75 9.53
C GLY A 130 -12.92 0.38 8.66
N LYS A 131 -11.74 0.25 8.06
CA LYS A 131 -11.15 1.28 7.20
C LYS A 131 -11.32 0.94 5.73
N ILE A 132 -11.52 1.96 4.90
CA ILE A 132 -11.68 1.81 3.46
C ILE A 132 -10.41 2.26 2.74
N TYR A 133 -9.92 1.39 1.86
CA TYR A 133 -8.71 1.59 1.07
C TYR A 133 -9.01 1.45 -0.43
N SER A 134 -8.39 2.31 -1.23
CA SER A 134 -8.28 2.09 -2.69
C SER A 134 -7.17 1.09 -2.97
N SER A 135 -7.48 0.01 -3.68
CA SER A 135 -6.48 -0.99 -4.06
C SER A 135 -5.69 -0.51 -5.26
N ARG A 136 -4.36 -0.59 -5.15
CA ARG A 136 -3.44 -0.27 -6.26
C ARG A 136 -3.42 -1.42 -7.25
N SER A 137 -3.20 -1.11 -8.53
CA SER A 137 -2.86 -2.16 -9.47
C SER A 137 -1.49 -2.74 -9.11
N PHE A 138 -1.31 -4.04 -9.33
CA PHE A 138 -0.03 -4.69 -9.06
C PHE A 138 1.11 -4.07 -9.88
N GLY A 139 0.83 -3.70 -11.14
CA GLY A 139 1.78 -3.00 -12.00
C GLY A 139 2.23 -1.66 -11.40
N GLU A 140 1.30 -0.83 -10.92
CA GLU A 140 1.65 0.43 -10.26
C GLU A 140 2.53 0.18 -9.01
N LEU A 141 2.21 -0.84 -8.22
CA LEU A 141 3.00 -1.18 -7.03
C LEU A 141 4.43 -1.59 -7.39
N LEU A 142 4.60 -2.42 -8.43
CA LEU A 142 5.91 -2.86 -8.90
C LEU A 142 6.74 -1.69 -9.43
N THR A 143 6.18 -0.86 -10.30
CA THR A 143 6.89 0.29 -10.86
C THR A 143 7.35 1.24 -9.76
N ASN A 144 6.50 1.53 -8.76
CA ASN A 144 6.90 2.35 -7.62
C ASN A 144 8.05 1.73 -6.82
N LYS A 145 8.04 0.41 -6.60
CA LYS A 145 9.13 -0.28 -5.90
C LYS A 145 10.44 -0.23 -6.70
N ILE A 146 10.38 -0.47 -8.01
CA ILE A 146 11.55 -0.41 -8.89
C ILE A 146 12.13 1.00 -8.88
N ASN A 147 11.30 2.03 -9.03
CA ASN A 147 11.75 3.42 -9.02
C ASN A 147 12.40 3.82 -7.69
N ASN A 148 11.88 3.34 -6.56
CA ASN A 148 12.51 3.55 -5.26
C ASN A 148 13.88 2.85 -5.15
N ILE A 149 14.01 1.65 -5.72
CA ILE A 149 15.29 0.91 -5.73
C ILE A 149 16.31 1.66 -6.59
N VAL A 150 15.93 2.06 -7.82
CA VAL A 150 16.80 2.81 -8.73
C VAL A 150 17.30 4.08 -8.07
N ARG A 151 16.40 4.86 -7.45
CA ARG A 151 16.77 6.08 -6.71
C ARG A 151 17.74 5.81 -5.57
N ASN A 152 17.56 4.71 -4.83
CA ASN A 152 18.48 4.34 -3.76
C ASN A 152 19.87 3.95 -4.31
N VAL A 153 19.91 3.27 -5.47
CA VAL A 153 21.17 2.92 -6.15
C VAL A 153 21.88 4.16 -6.68
N GLU A 154 21.15 5.10 -7.28
CA GLU A 154 21.70 6.38 -7.75
C GLU A 154 22.28 7.18 -6.58
N ASN A 155 21.51 7.35 -5.49
CA ASN A 155 22.00 8.02 -4.29
C ASN A 155 23.25 7.35 -3.72
N PHE A 156 23.30 6.02 -3.71
CA PHE A 156 24.48 5.28 -3.25
C PHE A 156 25.68 5.51 -4.16
N PHE A 157 25.48 5.48 -5.48
CA PHE A 157 26.53 5.74 -6.46
C PHE A 157 27.06 7.16 -6.35
N ASP A 158 26.17 8.15 -6.18
CA ASP A 158 26.55 9.54 -5.95
C ASP A 158 27.32 9.70 -4.64
N CYS A 159 26.91 9.03 -3.56
CA CYS A 159 27.67 9.00 -2.32
C CYS A 159 29.09 8.44 -2.52
N VAL A 160 29.24 7.32 -3.23
CA VAL A 160 30.56 6.71 -3.49
C VAL A 160 31.42 7.61 -4.37
N ASN A 161 30.86 8.19 -5.43
CA ASN A 161 31.58 9.13 -6.30
C ASN A 161 32.03 10.37 -5.52
N ASN A 162 31.20 10.90 -4.63
CA ASN A 162 31.56 12.04 -3.79
C ASN A 162 32.64 11.71 -2.74
N MET A 163 32.84 10.44 -2.41
CA MET A 163 33.91 9.99 -1.51
C MET A 163 35.23 9.70 -2.25
N MET A 164 35.18 9.50 -3.56
CA MET A 164 36.30 9.01 -4.35
C MET A 164 36.91 10.13 -5.18
N ASN A 165 38.16 10.47 -4.87
CA ASN A 165 38.94 11.44 -5.64
C ASN A 165 39.86 10.71 -6.61
N PHE A 166 40.06 11.31 -7.80
CA PHE A 166 40.99 10.80 -8.79
C PHE A 166 42.16 11.78 -8.97
N ASN A 167 43.38 11.26 -8.88
CA ASN A 167 44.60 11.98 -9.27
C ASN A 167 45.47 11.06 -10.14
N ILE A 168 46.11 11.61 -11.17
CA ILE A 168 46.97 10.88 -12.11
C ILE A 168 48.13 10.16 -11.39
N THR A 169 48.59 10.67 -10.24
CA THR A 169 49.72 10.11 -9.49
C THR A 169 49.33 8.95 -8.58
N SER A 170 48.14 9.00 -7.97
CA SER A 170 47.66 8.03 -6.97
C SER A 170 46.44 7.22 -7.43
N ASN A 171 45.98 7.42 -8.67
CA ASN A 171 44.73 6.89 -9.21
C ASN A 171 43.52 7.27 -8.33
N TYR A 172 42.63 6.32 -8.01
CA TYR A 172 41.49 6.54 -7.13
C TYR A 172 41.89 6.42 -5.67
N TYR A 173 41.55 7.42 -4.86
CA TYR A 173 41.77 7.43 -3.42
C TYR A 173 40.55 8.02 -2.68
N PHE A 174 40.37 7.61 -1.44
CA PHE A 174 39.37 8.18 -0.54
C PHE A 174 40.07 9.21 0.34
N GLU A 175 39.56 10.44 0.41
CA GLU A 175 40.02 11.39 1.43
C GLU A 175 39.52 10.90 2.79
N SER A 176 40.43 10.38 3.63
CA SER A 176 40.14 10.24 5.05
C SER A 176 39.86 11.65 5.57
N LYS A 177 38.72 11.84 6.25
CA LYS A 177 38.52 13.04 7.07
C LYS A 177 39.51 12.93 8.22
N ILE A 178 40.71 13.45 7.99
CA ILE A 178 41.73 13.82 8.97
C ILE A 178 41.97 12.70 9.99
N ASP A 179 42.99 11.87 9.71
CA ASP A 179 43.56 10.85 10.61
C ASP A 179 44.16 11.43 11.92
N GLU A 180 43.95 12.71 12.24
CA GLU A 180 44.49 13.33 13.47
C GLU A 180 43.82 12.78 14.75
N GLU A 181 42.59 12.28 14.72
CA GLU A 181 41.96 11.68 15.91
C GLU A 181 42.30 10.20 16.13
N ILE A 182 42.69 9.46 15.08
CA ILE A 182 43.00 8.02 15.20
C ILE A 182 44.45 7.82 15.65
N ASP A 183 45.38 8.62 15.15
CA ASP A 183 46.80 8.49 15.50
C ASP A 183 47.10 8.79 16.98
N ASP A 184 46.33 9.67 17.63
CA ASP A 184 46.52 9.97 19.06
C ASP A 184 45.95 8.89 20.00
N ILE A 185 44.94 8.11 19.56
CA ILE A 185 44.37 7.01 20.35
C ILE A 185 45.26 5.75 20.29
N TYR A 186 45.98 5.53 19.18
CA TYR A 186 46.76 4.30 18.95
C TYR A 186 48.29 4.47 19.06
N LYS A 187 48.81 5.68 19.29
CA LYS A 187 50.25 5.92 19.53
C LYS A 187 50.89 5.07 20.62
N ASN A 188 50.10 4.60 21.59
CA ASN A 188 50.58 3.78 22.71
C ASN A 188 50.43 2.27 22.52
N TYR A 189 49.86 1.80 21.40
CA TYR A 189 49.79 0.37 21.12
C TYR A 189 51.01 -0.05 20.30
N GLN A 190 52.10 -0.40 20.99
CA GLN A 190 53.20 -1.09 20.36
C GLN A 190 52.77 -2.52 20.00
N LEU A 191 53.10 -2.97 18.79
CA LEU A 191 52.86 -4.34 18.32
C LEU A 191 53.49 -5.42 19.23
N GLU A 192 54.37 -5.02 20.15
CA GLU A 192 55.00 -5.87 21.16
C GLU A 192 54.04 -6.25 22.31
N ASP A 193 52.95 -5.51 22.53
CA ASP A 193 51.99 -5.78 23.63
C ASP A 193 50.91 -6.80 23.25
N VAL A 194 50.85 -7.21 21.99
CA VAL A 194 49.85 -8.18 21.50
C VAL A 194 50.46 -9.57 21.44
N PHE A 195 50.57 -10.23 22.59
CA PHE A 195 50.84 -11.67 22.65
C PHE A 195 49.61 -12.45 22.17
N VAL A 196 49.52 -12.74 20.88
CA VAL A 196 48.59 -13.75 20.36
C VAL A 196 49.13 -15.13 20.77
N SER A 197 48.72 -15.62 21.94
CA SER A 197 48.94 -17.01 22.34
C SER A 197 48.08 -17.94 21.48
N THR A 198 48.67 -18.50 20.42
CA THR A 198 48.10 -19.63 19.67
C THR A 198 48.33 -20.95 20.42
N LYS A 199 47.77 -21.09 21.62
CA LYS A 199 47.64 -22.43 22.21
C LYS A 199 46.50 -23.16 21.51
N LYS A 200 46.87 -24.08 20.61
CA LYS A 200 45.99 -25.16 20.13
C LYS A 200 45.48 -25.93 21.35
N THR A 201 44.17 -25.93 21.57
CA THR A 201 43.51 -26.90 22.45
C THR A 201 43.60 -28.27 21.79
N ASN A 202 44.60 -29.05 22.18
CA ASN A 202 44.60 -30.49 21.94
C ASN A 202 43.94 -31.16 23.15
N SER A 203 42.82 -31.85 22.87
CA SER A 203 42.15 -32.92 23.64
C SER A 203 41.90 -32.68 25.13
#